data_AF-A0A1I0SP72-F1
#
_entry.id   AF-A0A1I0SP72-F1
#
_cell.length_a   1.000
_cell.length_b   1.000
_cell.length_c   1.000
_cell.angle_alpha   90.00
_cell.angle_beta   90.00
_cell.angle_gamma   90.00
#
_symmetry.space_group_name_H-M   'P 1'
#
loop_
_entity.id
_entity.type
_entity.pdbx_description
1 polymer ?
#
loop_
_entity_poly.entity_id
_entity_poly.type
_entity_poly.pdbx_seq_one_letter_code
_entity_poly.pdbx_strand_id
1 'polypeptide(L)'
;MGEQPGRVERAVSLVLDNGSRLQAPAVEKYVWRLRRAHPEESPEQIVARLEKMFLTAVTSSGGAAGATAAIPGVGTVASIAAIGGETAFFLEAAALLTLSVASVHGISVTDHERRKALVLAVALGDSGKEIVQRSLGRTGNVGKMLSAGIPGGANLSGLNKRLISSFVKKVYEDNSVSAYKSKVRPEWAALLNDLRSGERDGLICYDLDRLARQPRDLEDLIDVIDRRKVPNKVVTGEVNLSTGDGIFMARTLVNVANKASRDTARRVARKAQERAEQGLPQQGRSRPFGYDRAYNVIESEAKMIREAYRRVVAGESLTSILYDWQDTPTVSGGKWHRATLRAILRNPRNAGLRFYRGREIGVGTWEAIVPRDLWEAAQERLTANPSKPVDTTNKYLLTGIARCGHCGAKMYGRAASKRRKAHYACMRNLGGCGRLVRQMGPVDDFVSALVKAHISRAEPPEDVGPDYSGEIAALERRIAELRQAWNDGALSLPDFIPMRDAEDAKIKALQRKKAQVSATETIGSFSEGFDSANLSQKRAIIMRFLTAVLIKPTNGAPARRVDLSLIEPIWKQADRS
;
A
#
# COMPACT_ATOMS: atom_id res chain seq x y z
N MET A 1 43.07 24.73 -19.26
CA MET A 1 41.69 24.19 -19.42
C MET A 1 40.73 25.29 -19.01
N GLY A 2 40.15 26.00 -19.98
CA GLY A 2 39.16 27.04 -19.69
C GLY A 2 37.87 26.42 -19.18
N GLU A 3 37.30 26.98 -18.11
CA GLU A 3 35.99 26.61 -17.60
C GLU A 3 34.96 26.72 -18.73
N GLN A 4 34.27 25.62 -19.02
CA GLN A 4 33.16 25.68 -19.96
C GLN A 4 32.03 26.49 -19.34
N PRO A 5 31.48 27.51 -20.04
CA PRO A 5 30.39 28.31 -19.50
C PRO A 5 29.19 27.42 -19.18
N GLY A 6 28.52 27.74 -18.06
CA GLY A 6 27.33 27.04 -17.61
C GLY A 6 26.23 27.06 -18.68
N ARG A 7 25.30 26.09 -18.65
CA ARG A 7 24.20 26.00 -19.63
C ARG A 7 23.40 27.31 -19.75
N VAL A 8 23.24 28.02 -18.63
CA VAL A 8 22.53 29.31 -18.57
C VAL A 8 23.35 30.43 -19.21
N GLU A 9 24.66 30.48 -18.99
CA GLU A 9 25.55 31.49 -19.58
C GLU A 9 25.63 31.37 -21.09
N ARG A 10 25.64 30.13 -21.63
CA ARG A 10 25.54 29.90 -23.08
C ARG A 10 24.22 30.40 -23.65
N ALA A 11 23.10 30.16 -22.96
CA ALA A 11 21.79 30.63 -23.40
C ALA A 11 21.72 32.17 -23.40
N VAL A 12 22.27 32.84 -22.38
CA VAL A 12 22.35 34.30 -22.31
C VAL A 12 23.22 34.87 -23.44
N SER A 13 24.38 34.24 -23.72
CA SER A 13 25.25 34.63 -24.83
C SER A 13 24.57 34.50 -26.19
N LEU A 14 23.86 33.39 -26.43
CA LEU A 14 23.13 33.17 -27.69
C LEU A 14 22.00 34.18 -27.90
N VAL A 15 21.28 34.55 -26.83
CA VAL A 15 20.24 35.59 -26.89
C VAL A 15 20.85 36.96 -27.22
N LEU A 16 21.99 37.29 -26.62
CA LEU A 16 22.73 38.53 -26.87
C LEU A 16 23.21 38.65 -28.32
N ASP A 17 23.85 37.59 -28.82
CA ASP A 17 24.39 37.55 -30.18
C ASP A 17 23.27 37.65 -31.21
N ASN A 18 22.14 36.98 -30.98
CA ASN A 18 21.02 36.99 -31.93
C ASN A 18 20.21 38.30 -31.91
N GLY A 19 19.97 38.89 -30.73
CA GLY A 19 19.32 40.20 -30.61
C GLY A 19 20.15 41.33 -31.26
N SER A 20 21.47 41.16 -31.31
CA SER A 20 22.40 42.11 -31.95
C SER A 20 22.32 42.11 -33.48
N ARG A 21 22.02 40.94 -34.09
CA ARG A 21 21.97 40.71 -35.55
C ARG A 21 20.76 41.36 -36.22
N LEU A 22 19.69 41.63 -35.48
CA LEU A 22 18.48 42.27 -36.01
C LEU A 22 18.71 43.77 -36.27
N GLN A 23 18.43 44.19 -37.51
CA GLN A 23 18.55 45.60 -37.92
C GLN A 23 17.34 46.42 -37.46
N ALA A 24 17.55 47.41 -36.59
CA ALA A 24 16.47 48.28 -36.08
C ALA A 24 15.64 48.99 -37.15
N PRO A 25 16.22 49.56 -38.23
CA PRO A 25 15.44 50.20 -39.28
C PRO A 25 14.46 49.23 -39.95
N ALA A 26 14.78 47.93 -40.00
CA ALA A 26 13.93 46.92 -40.60
C ALA A 26 12.71 46.59 -39.72
N VAL A 27 12.89 46.53 -38.39
CA VAL A 27 11.82 46.28 -37.41
C VAL A 27 10.84 47.47 -37.37
N GLU A 28 11.34 48.70 -37.28
CA GLU A 28 10.48 49.90 -37.26
C GLU A 28 9.73 50.08 -38.58
N LYS A 29 10.41 49.90 -39.73
CA LYS A 29 9.78 49.98 -41.06
C LYS A 29 8.69 48.92 -41.26
N TYR A 30 8.74 47.82 -40.52
CA TYR A 30 7.73 46.77 -40.59
C TYR A 30 6.54 47.02 -39.71
N VAL A 31 6.76 47.40 -38.45
CA VAL A 31 5.67 47.84 -37.57
C VAL A 31 4.94 49.02 -38.22
N TRP A 32 5.68 49.95 -38.82
CA TRP A 32 5.10 51.03 -39.61
C TRP A 32 4.26 50.53 -40.80
N ARG A 33 4.78 49.58 -41.60
CA ARG A 33 4.00 48.98 -42.71
C ARG A 33 2.76 48.25 -42.22
N LEU A 34 2.87 47.52 -41.11
CA LEU A 34 1.76 46.75 -40.52
C LEU A 34 0.66 47.69 -40.01
N ARG A 35 1.03 48.76 -39.31
CA ARG A 35 0.09 49.81 -38.87
C ARG A 35 -0.56 50.53 -40.04
N ARG A 36 0.17 50.78 -41.12
CA ARG A 36 -0.38 51.40 -42.33
C ARG A 36 -1.36 50.48 -43.07
N ALA A 37 -1.12 49.17 -43.05
CA ALA A 37 -2.03 48.18 -43.63
C ALA A 37 -3.30 47.95 -42.78
N HIS A 38 -3.22 48.27 -41.49
CA HIS A 38 -4.30 48.10 -40.51
C HIS A 38 -4.51 49.39 -39.69
N PRO A 39 -5.00 50.49 -40.32
CA PRO A 39 -5.07 51.80 -39.67
C PRO A 39 -6.11 51.88 -38.53
N GLU A 40 -7.16 51.05 -38.58
CA GLU A 40 -8.25 51.02 -37.60
C GLU A 40 -7.96 50.10 -36.39
N GLU A 41 -6.83 49.38 -36.39
CA GLU A 41 -6.49 48.42 -35.33
C GLU A 41 -5.80 49.12 -34.14
N SER A 42 -6.25 48.80 -32.93
CA SER A 42 -5.60 49.25 -31.70
C SER A 42 -4.18 48.69 -31.58
N PRO A 43 -3.28 49.32 -30.81
CA PRO A 43 -1.95 48.77 -30.53
C PRO A 43 -1.99 47.30 -30.06
N GLU A 44 -2.98 46.93 -29.26
CA GLU A 44 -3.18 45.56 -28.77
C GLU A 44 -3.55 44.59 -29.90
N GLN A 45 -4.37 45.02 -30.86
CA GLN A 45 -4.75 44.20 -32.02
C GLN A 45 -3.55 44.01 -32.97
N ILE A 46 -2.73 45.04 -33.15
CA ILE A 46 -1.47 44.96 -33.91
C ILE A 46 -0.49 43.99 -33.22
N VAL A 47 -0.39 44.02 -31.89
CA VAL A 47 0.42 43.05 -31.12
C VAL A 47 -0.10 41.62 -31.30
N ALA A 48 -1.41 41.40 -31.19
CA ALA A 48 -2.01 40.07 -31.39
C ALA A 48 -1.72 39.51 -32.80
N ARG A 49 -1.66 40.38 -33.82
CA ARG A 49 -1.28 40.01 -35.18
C ARG A 49 0.20 39.60 -35.27
N LEU A 50 1.09 40.37 -34.65
CA LEU A 50 2.53 40.02 -34.55
C LEU A 50 2.74 38.69 -33.82
N GLU A 51 2.01 38.45 -32.73
CA GLU A 51 2.04 37.20 -31.97
C GLU A 51 1.56 36.01 -32.81
N LYS A 52 0.45 36.17 -33.56
CA LYS A 52 -0.05 35.13 -34.46
C LYS A 52 0.94 34.78 -35.58
N MET A 53 1.65 35.78 -36.10
CA MET A 53 2.70 35.58 -37.11
C MET A 53 3.93 34.89 -36.53
N PHE A 54 4.35 35.25 -35.31
CA PHE A 54 5.40 34.54 -34.58
C PHE A 54 5.04 33.06 -34.34
N LEU A 55 3.83 32.79 -33.86
CA LEU A 55 3.33 31.43 -33.68
C LEU A 55 3.34 30.65 -34.99
N THR A 56 2.85 31.27 -36.07
CA THR A 56 2.85 30.63 -37.40
C THR A 56 4.27 30.32 -37.86
N ALA A 57 5.22 31.24 -37.67
CA ALA A 57 6.62 31.06 -38.05
C ALA A 57 7.33 29.97 -37.25
N VAL A 58 7.21 29.98 -35.91
CA VAL A 58 7.85 28.99 -35.03
C VAL A 58 7.20 27.60 -35.17
N THR A 59 5.91 27.54 -35.48
CA THR A 59 5.20 26.28 -35.72
C THR A 59 5.53 25.69 -37.10
N SER A 60 5.67 26.53 -38.13
CA SER A 60 5.98 26.09 -39.50
C SER A 60 7.45 25.73 -39.73
N SER A 61 8.38 26.34 -38.98
CA SER A 61 9.81 25.98 -39.01
C SER A 61 10.08 24.54 -38.55
N GLY A 62 9.13 23.89 -37.85
CA GLY A 62 9.21 22.49 -37.46
C GLY A 62 8.73 21.48 -38.51
N GLY A 63 8.31 21.90 -39.71
CA GLY A 63 7.69 21.03 -40.72
C GLY A 63 7.98 21.32 -42.20
N ALA A 64 8.45 22.51 -42.57
CA ALA A 64 8.90 22.79 -43.94
C ALA A 64 9.81 24.03 -43.97
N ALA A 65 10.92 23.97 -44.68
CA ALA A 65 11.70 25.16 -45.03
C ALA A 65 10.84 26.07 -45.95
N GLY A 66 10.10 27.04 -45.38
CA GLY A 66 9.19 27.85 -46.19
C GLY A 66 8.50 29.06 -45.56
N ALA A 67 8.86 29.50 -44.35
CA ALA A 67 8.21 30.64 -43.70
C ALA A 67 8.97 31.97 -43.84
N THR A 68 9.65 32.19 -44.98
CA THR A 68 10.51 33.36 -45.20
C THR A 68 9.78 34.62 -45.70
N ALA A 69 8.49 34.55 -46.02
CA ALA A 69 7.80 35.66 -46.71
C ALA A 69 7.25 36.79 -45.81
N ALA A 70 7.21 36.62 -44.49
CA ALA A 70 6.40 37.48 -43.61
C ALA A 70 7.19 38.51 -42.76
N ILE A 71 8.52 38.47 -42.81
CA ILE A 71 9.41 39.20 -41.89
C ILE A 71 10.33 40.16 -42.68
N PRO A 72 10.69 41.33 -42.13
CA PRO A 72 11.53 42.33 -42.82
C PRO A 72 12.99 41.88 -42.91
N GLY A 73 13.64 42.13 -44.06
CA GLY A 73 15.08 41.88 -44.25
C GLY A 73 15.44 40.43 -44.61
N VAL A 74 14.45 39.59 -44.94
CA VAL A 74 14.58 38.13 -45.11
C VAL A 74 15.08 37.71 -46.51
N GLY A 75 15.93 38.53 -47.13
CA GLY A 75 16.85 38.00 -48.14
C GLY A 75 18.01 37.23 -47.49
N THR A 76 18.40 37.62 -46.27
CA THR A 76 19.72 37.23 -45.71
C THR A 76 19.63 36.22 -44.56
N VAL A 77 18.44 35.97 -43.99
CA VAL A 77 18.26 35.01 -42.87
C VAL A 77 17.95 33.58 -43.36
N ALA A 78 17.68 33.41 -44.66
CA ALA A 78 17.47 32.10 -45.27
C ALA A 78 18.66 31.14 -45.10
N SER A 79 19.87 31.64 -44.83
CA SER A 79 21.08 30.83 -44.63
C SER A 79 21.28 30.30 -43.21
N ILE A 80 20.67 30.90 -42.18
CA ILE A 80 20.87 30.46 -40.79
C ILE A 80 19.99 29.27 -40.44
N ALA A 81 18.79 29.17 -41.02
CA ALA A 81 17.92 27.99 -40.89
C ALA A 81 18.57 26.70 -41.45
N ALA A 82 19.58 26.82 -42.32
CA ALA A 82 20.28 25.69 -42.91
C ALA A 82 21.51 25.22 -42.12
N ILE A 83 22.01 25.98 -41.14
CA ILE A 83 23.34 25.71 -40.51
C ILE A 83 23.30 25.68 -38.97
N GLY A 84 22.34 26.33 -38.32
CA GLY A 84 22.20 26.31 -36.85
C GLY A 84 20.80 25.87 -36.44
N GLY A 85 20.70 24.81 -35.64
CA GLY A 85 19.44 24.16 -35.27
C GLY A 85 18.33 25.08 -34.73
N GLU A 86 17.11 24.55 -34.69
CA GLU A 86 15.84 25.23 -34.35
C GLU A 86 15.92 26.23 -33.17
N THR A 87 16.79 25.97 -32.19
CA THR A 87 17.05 26.84 -31.03
C THR A 87 17.53 28.25 -31.42
N ALA A 88 18.36 28.40 -32.46
CA ALA A 88 18.83 29.72 -32.90
C ALA A 88 17.70 30.54 -33.55
N PHE A 89 16.90 29.89 -34.40
CA PHE A 89 15.74 30.52 -35.06
C PHE A 89 14.68 30.97 -34.06
N PHE A 90 14.37 30.15 -33.06
CA PHE A 90 13.40 30.52 -32.01
C PHE A 90 13.84 31.79 -31.26
N LEU A 91 15.13 31.89 -30.89
CA LEU A 91 15.65 33.06 -30.20
C LEU A 91 15.63 34.31 -31.08
N GLU A 92 15.93 34.19 -32.38
CA GLU A 92 15.83 35.30 -33.33
C GLU A 92 14.37 35.75 -33.53
N ALA A 93 13.44 34.81 -33.68
CA ALA A 93 12.02 35.10 -33.82
C ALA A 93 11.45 35.76 -32.54
N ALA A 94 11.89 35.32 -31.35
CA ALA A 94 11.48 35.89 -30.07
C ALA A 94 12.06 37.30 -29.86
N ALA A 95 13.32 37.52 -30.27
CA ALA A 95 13.94 38.84 -30.26
C ALA A 95 13.22 39.81 -31.22
N LEU A 96 12.84 39.34 -32.42
CA LEU A 96 12.07 40.12 -33.37
C LEU A 96 10.67 40.48 -32.85
N LEU A 97 9.95 39.52 -32.27
CA LEU A 97 8.65 39.78 -31.65
C LEU A 97 8.79 40.83 -30.54
N THR A 98 9.80 40.68 -29.68
CA THR A 98 10.08 41.62 -28.58
C THR A 98 10.32 43.04 -29.08
N LEU A 99 11.19 43.21 -30.08
CA LEU A 99 11.51 44.53 -30.64
C LEU A 99 10.33 45.13 -31.41
N SER A 100 9.52 44.30 -32.07
CA SER A 100 8.33 44.74 -32.78
C SER A 100 7.26 45.25 -31.80
N VAL A 101 7.00 44.52 -30.72
CA VAL A 101 6.08 44.95 -29.65
C VAL A 101 6.59 46.23 -28.99
N ALA A 102 7.90 46.33 -28.71
CA ALA A 102 8.49 47.56 -28.18
C ALA A 102 8.26 48.77 -29.12
N SER A 103 8.46 48.58 -30.43
CA SER A 103 8.23 49.62 -31.45
C SER A 103 6.75 50.00 -31.56
N VAL A 104 5.81 49.04 -31.45
CA VAL A 104 4.36 49.32 -31.37
C VAL A 104 4.05 50.24 -30.18
N HIS A 105 4.71 50.04 -29.05
CA HIS A 105 4.55 50.91 -27.88
C HIS A 105 5.37 52.21 -27.92
N GLY A 106 5.95 52.57 -29.07
CA GLY A 106 6.73 53.80 -29.24
C GLY A 106 8.09 53.79 -28.56
N ILE A 107 8.57 52.61 -28.12
CA ILE A 107 9.91 52.45 -27.56
C ILE A 107 10.89 52.39 -28.71
N SER A 108 11.78 53.39 -28.78
CA SER A 108 12.83 53.42 -29.79
C SER A 108 13.76 52.20 -29.64
N VAL A 109 13.95 51.47 -30.75
CA VAL A 109 14.81 50.29 -30.85
C VAL A 109 16.08 50.58 -31.66
N THR A 110 16.36 51.83 -31.98
CA THR A 110 17.53 52.22 -32.79
C THR A 110 18.85 51.98 -32.08
N ASP A 111 18.89 52.26 -30.76
CA ASP A 111 20.08 52.07 -29.93
C ASP A 111 20.42 50.58 -29.70
N HIS A 112 21.66 50.21 -30.03
CA HIS A 112 22.12 48.82 -30.01
C HIS A 112 22.09 48.19 -28.62
N GLU A 113 22.48 48.95 -27.59
CA GLU A 113 22.52 48.47 -26.22
C GLU A 113 21.10 48.37 -25.62
N ARG A 114 20.21 49.28 -26.00
CA ARG A 114 18.78 49.25 -25.64
C ARG A 114 18.06 48.05 -26.25
N ARG A 115 18.37 47.66 -27.49
CA ARG A 115 17.82 46.44 -28.10
C ARG A 115 18.21 45.18 -27.32
N LYS A 116 19.50 45.05 -26.99
CA LYS A 116 20.01 43.92 -26.20
C LYS A 116 19.31 43.87 -24.84
N ALA A 117 19.19 45.01 -24.16
CA ALA A 117 18.51 45.12 -22.88
C ALA A 117 17.03 44.72 -22.97
N LEU A 118 16.30 45.15 -24.01
CA LEU A 118 14.89 44.79 -24.21
C LEU A 118 14.70 43.28 -24.43
N VAL A 119 15.50 42.69 -25.33
CA VAL A 119 15.42 41.24 -25.64
C VAL A 119 15.79 40.41 -24.42
N LEU A 120 16.84 40.78 -23.69
CA LEU A 120 17.23 40.12 -22.45
C LEU A 120 16.17 40.27 -21.34
N ALA A 121 15.59 41.45 -21.18
CA ALA A 121 14.57 41.70 -20.16
C ALA A 121 13.34 40.81 -20.37
N VAL A 122 12.93 40.62 -21.62
CA VAL A 122 11.80 39.74 -21.97
C VAL A 122 12.18 38.26 -21.86
N ALA A 123 13.35 37.86 -22.37
CA ALA A 123 13.80 36.46 -22.35
C ALA A 123 14.08 35.93 -20.93
N LEU A 124 14.58 36.78 -20.04
CA LEU A 124 15.04 36.40 -18.69
C LEU A 124 14.04 36.74 -17.58
N GLY A 125 13.07 37.61 -17.86
CA GLY A 125 12.07 38.06 -16.88
C GLY A 125 12.68 38.73 -15.63
N ASP A 126 11.88 38.87 -14.57
CA ASP A 126 12.32 39.52 -13.33
C ASP A 126 13.35 38.68 -12.54
N SER A 127 13.26 37.36 -12.62
CA SER A 127 14.15 36.43 -11.91
C SER A 127 15.54 36.30 -12.52
N GLY A 128 15.72 36.65 -13.80
CA GLY A 128 17.02 36.55 -14.47
C GLY A 128 17.91 37.80 -14.36
N LYS A 129 17.41 38.89 -13.76
CA LYS A 129 18.17 40.14 -13.56
C LYS A 129 19.46 39.95 -12.75
N GLU A 130 19.44 39.11 -11.72
CA GLU A 130 20.63 38.77 -10.91
C GLU A 130 21.67 37.95 -11.68
N ILE A 131 21.22 37.11 -12.62
CA ILE A 131 22.09 36.28 -13.46
C ILE A 131 22.87 37.15 -14.44
N VAL A 132 22.20 38.12 -15.07
CA VAL A 132 22.84 39.10 -15.96
C VAL A 132 23.86 39.96 -15.21
N GLN A 133 23.56 40.34 -13.96
CA GLN A 133 24.51 41.09 -13.12
C GLN A 133 25.78 40.30 -12.79
N ARG A 134 25.68 38.98 -12.59
CA ARG A 134 26.86 38.12 -12.38
C ARG A 134 27.68 37.90 -13.65
N SER A 135 27.02 37.68 -14.79
CA SER A 135 27.73 37.29 -16.02
C SER A 135 28.26 38.48 -16.84
N LEU A 136 27.60 39.65 -16.83
CA LEU A 136 28.04 40.83 -17.61
C LEU A 136 28.78 41.89 -16.79
N GLY A 137 28.91 41.68 -15.48
CA GLY A 137 29.57 42.61 -14.56
C GLY A 137 28.76 43.90 -14.31
N ARG A 138 28.96 44.49 -13.12
CA ARG A 138 28.26 45.70 -12.66
C ARG A 138 28.65 46.99 -13.44
N THR A 139 29.60 46.88 -14.38
CA THR A 139 30.22 47.98 -15.14
C THR A 139 29.75 48.10 -16.60
N GLY A 140 29.10 47.07 -17.17
CA GLY A 140 28.57 47.14 -18.53
C GLY A 140 27.28 47.98 -18.64
N ASN A 141 27.14 48.77 -19.73
CA ASN A 141 25.99 49.65 -19.96
C ASN A 141 24.64 48.90 -19.95
N VAL A 142 24.59 47.66 -20.45
CA VAL A 142 23.39 46.79 -20.43
C VAL A 142 22.95 46.45 -19.00
N GLY A 143 23.89 46.13 -18.10
CA GLY A 143 23.61 45.79 -16.71
C GLY A 143 23.06 46.97 -15.91
N LYS A 144 23.62 48.17 -16.14
CA LYS A 144 23.09 49.42 -15.58
C LYS A 144 21.69 49.72 -16.09
N MET A 145 21.44 49.57 -17.39
CA MET A 145 20.15 49.85 -18.02
C MET A 145 19.03 48.91 -17.55
N LEU A 146 19.34 47.63 -17.33
CA LEU A 146 18.40 46.65 -16.78
C LEU A 146 18.08 46.90 -15.30
N SER A 147 19.02 47.48 -14.54
CA SER A 147 18.84 47.83 -13.13
C SER A 147 18.14 49.17 -12.90
N ALA A 148 18.33 50.15 -13.80
CA ALA A 148 17.76 51.49 -13.69
C ALA A 148 16.31 51.58 -14.23
N GLY A 149 15.80 50.51 -14.85
CA GLY A 149 14.57 50.53 -15.62
C GLY A 149 14.78 51.18 -16.99
N ILE A 150 14.09 50.66 -18.02
CA ILE A 150 14.19 51.21 -19.37
C ILE A 150 13.56 52.61 -19.38
N PRO A 151 14.24 53.65 -19.90
CA PRO A 151 13.63 54.98 -20.02
C PRO A 151 12.34 54.88 -20.85
N GLY A 152 11.21 55.37 -20.34
CA GLY A 152 9.91 55.33 -21.03
C GLY A 152 8.75 54.62 -20.30
N GLY A 153 8.92 54.20 -19.04
CA GLY A 153 7.77 53.86 -18.17
C GLY A 153 7.00 52.57 -18.49
N ALA A 154 7.47 51.73 -19.41
CA ALA A 154 6.84 50.44 -19.69
C ALA A 154 7.13 49.44 -18.56
N ASN A 155 6.09 49.06 -17.81
CA ASN A 155 6.19 48.08 -16.72
C ASN A 155 6.39 46.66 -17.29
N LEU A 156 7.64 46.22 -17.41
CA LEU A 156 8.07 44.92 -17.97
C LEU A 156 7.44 43.71 -17.28
N SER A 157 7.11 43.82 -15.99
CA SER A 157 6.39 42.80 -15.24
C SER A 157 4.99 42.55 -15.81
N GLY A 158 4.33 43.60 -16.31
CA GLY A 158 3.02 43.53 -16.96
C GLY A 158 3.09 42.88 -18.34
N LEU A 159 4.16 43.12 -19.09
CA LEU A 159 4.38 42.52 -20.42
C LEU A 159 4.66 41.02 -20.33
N ASN A 160 5.55 40.60 -19.44
CA ASN A 160 5.87 39.18 -19.26
C ASN A 160 4.71 38.40 -18.65
N LYS A 161 4.00 38.99 -17.67
CA LYS A 161 2.79 38.38 -17.09
C LYS A 161 1.67 38.28 -18.12
N ARG A 162 1.49 39.29 -19.00
CA ARG A 162 0.49 39.25 -20.08
C ARG A 162 0.82 38.20 -21.14
N LEU A 163 2.06 38.12 -21.60
CA LEU A 163 2.52 37.10 -22.55
C LEU A 163 2.34 35.68 -21.96
N ILE A 164 2.83 35.41 -20.75
CA ILE A 164 2.66 34.08 -20.15
C ILE A 164 1.18 33.76 -19.91
N SER A 165 0.36 34.74 -19.47
CA SER A 165 -1.08 34.53 -19.25
C SER A 165 -1.90 34.41 -20.54
N SER A 166 -1.41 34.94 -21.66
CA SER A 166 -2.07 34.77 -22.96
C SER A 166 -1.83 33.36 -23.52
N PHE A 167 -0.63 32.79 -23.31
CA PHE A 167 -0.25 31.45 -23.79
C PHE A 167 -0.65 30.30 -22.85
N VAL A 168 -0.53 30.46 -21.52
CA VAL A 168 -0.85 29.40 -20.55
C VAL A 168 -2.30 29.55 -20.09
N LYS A 169 -3.22 28.81 -20.74
CA LYS A 169 -4.65 28.84 -20.40
C LYS A 169 -5.02 27.93 -19.22
N LYS A 170 -4.31 26.81 -19.06
CA LYS A 170 -4.57 25.80 -18.02
C LYS A 170 -3.30 25.02 -17.71
N VAL A 171 -3.10 24.70 -16.44
CA VAL A 171 -2.03 23.82 -15.96
C VAL A 171 -2.66 22.52 -15.48
N TYR A 172 -2.20 21.39 -16.02
CA TYR A 172 -2.69 20.06 -15.66
C TYR A 172 -1.68 19.41 -14.70
N GLU A 173 -2.06 19.19 -13.44
CA GLU A 173 -1.16 18.68 -12.40
C GLU A 173 -1.67 17.38 -11.76
N ASP A 174 -1.03 16.25 -12.07
CA ASP A 174 -1.21 14.99 -11.36
C ASP A 174 -0.21 14.88 -10.17
N ASN A 175 -0.36 15.72 -9.14
CA ASN A 175 0.49 15.64 -7.94
C ASN A 175 0.13 14.42 -7.07
N SER A 176 1.14 13.74 -6.51
CA SER A 176 1.01 12.68 -5.50
C SER A 176 0.50 11.30 -5.94
N VAL A 177 0.56 10.97 -7.24
CA VAL A 177 0.24 9.62 -7.72
C VAL A 177 1.53 8.81 -7.89
N SER A 178 1.83 7.90 -6.95
CA SER A 178 2.97 6.98 -7.06
C SER A 178 2.87 6.14 -8.35
N ALA A 179 3.81 6.40 -9.26
CA ALA A 179 3.69 6.18 -10.71
C ALA A 179 3.93 4.74 -11.21
N TYR A 180 3.76 3.73 -10.35
CA TYR A 180 4.18 2.36 -10.66
C TYR A 180 3.05 1.32 -10.75
N LYS A 181 1.82 1.72 -10.41
CA LYS A 181 0.61 0.93 -10.71
C LYS A 181 -0.23 1.73 -11.68
N SER A 182 -0.98 1.03 -12.56
CA SER A 182 -2.04 1.58 -13.40
C SER A 182 -3.01 2.41 -12.55
N LYS A 183 -2.66 3.65 -12.27
CA LYS A 183 -3.44 4.60 -11.50
C LYS A 183 -4.02 5.57 -12.51
N VAL A 184 -5.32 5.81 -12.35
CA VAL A 184 -6.09 6.76 -13.14
C VAL A 184 -5.42 8.13 -13.03
N ARG A 185 -5.06 8.72 -14.16
CA ARG A 185 -4.51 10.07 -14.28
C ARG A 185 -5.63 10.99 -14.80
N PRO A 186 -6.43 11.59 -13.91
CA PRO A 186 -7.59 12.38 -14.33
C PRO A 186 -7.17 13.62 -15.12
N GLU A 187 -6.12 14.33 -14.72
CA GLU A 187 -5.66 15.54 -15.40
C GLU A 187 -5.00 15.22 -16.75
N TRP A 188 -4.32 14.09 -16.86
CA TRP A 188 -3.85 13.55 -18.15
C TRP A 188 -4.99 13.26 -19.12
N ALA A 189 -6.05 12.59 -18.65
CA ALA A 189 -7.21 12.29 -19.48
C ALA A 189 -7.93 13.56 -19.92
N ALA A 190 -8.04 14.55 -19.02
CA ALA A 190 -8.57 15.88 -19.35
C ALA A 190 -7.70 16.58 -20.40
N LEU A 191 -6.37 16.59 -20.24
CA LEU A 191 -5.45 17.15 -21.22
C LEU A 191 -5.64 16.53 -22.61
N LEU A 192 -5.64 15.20 -22.70
CA LEU A 192 -5.84 14.52 -23.99
C LEU A 192 -7.20 14.85 -24.61
N ASN A 193 -8.26 14.94 -23.81
CA ASN A 193 -9.59 15.32 -24.30
C ASN A 193 -9.64 16.77 -24.79
N ASP A 194 -9.04 17.70 -24.05
CA ASP A 194 -9.02 19.12 -24.38
C ASP A 194 -8.20 19.37 -25.67
N LEU A 195 -7.12 18.60 -25.88
CA LEU A 195 -6.36 18.59 -27.14
C LEU A 195 -7.14 17.91 -28.29
N ARG A 196 -7.87 16.83 -28.03
CA ARG A 196 -8.70 16.14 -29.02
C ARG A 196 -9.89 16.98 -29.48
N SER A 197 -10.54 17.70 -28.56
CA SER A 197 -11.67 18.58 -28.85
C SER A 197 -11.23 19.87 -29.54
N GLY A 198 -9.97 20.28 -29.35
CA GLY A 198 -9.45 21.57 -29.82
C GLY A 198 -9.82 22.72 -28.88
N GLU A 199 -10.23 22.42 -27.64
CA GLU A 199 -10.35 23.45 -26.59
C GLU A 199 -8.97 24.05 -26.26
N ARG A 200 -7.90 23.28 -26.50
CA ARG A 200 -6.51 23.71 -26.36
C ARG A 200 -5.75 23.49 -27.65
N ASP A 201 -5.09 24.53 -28.11
CA ASP A 201 -4.39 24.57 -29.40
C ASP A 201 -2.89 24.26 -29.28
N GLY A 202 -2.38 23.89 -28.10
CA GLY A 202 -0.95 23.68 -27.92
C GLY A 202 -0.59 23.01 -26.59
N LEU A 203 0.58 22.38 -26.56
CA LEU A 203 1.10 21.67 -25.40
C LEU A 203 2.51 22.14 -25.04
N ILE A 204 2.71 22.52 -23.78
CA ILE A 204 4.03 22.78 -23.22
C ILE A 204 4.22 21.84 -22.03
N CYS A 205 5.29 21.06 -22.03
CA CYS A 205 5.67 20.23 -20.89
C CYS A 205 7.10 20.54 -20.46
N TYR A 206 7.35 20.51 -19.15
CA TYR A 206 8.69 20.74 -18.64
C TYR A 206 9.65 19.64 -19.09
N ASP A 207 9.31 18.37 -18.81
CA ASP A 207 10.06 17.19 -19.22
C ASP A 207 9.11 16.12 -19.75
N LEU A 208 9.56 15.34 -20.74
CA LEU A 208 8.81 14.24 -21.30
C LEU A 208 8.61 13.11 -20.28
N ASP A 209 9.57 12.89 -19.37
CA ASP A 209 9.49 11.87 -18.32
C ASP A 209 8.41 12.15 -17.26
N ARG A 210 8.00 13.44 -17.13
CA ARG A 210 6.88 13.90 -16.30
C ARG A 210 5.56 13.82 -17.03
N LEU A 211 5.58 13.94 -18.36
CA LEU A 211 4.40 13.94 -19.21
C LEU A 211 3.90 12.50 -19.49
N ALA A 212 4.78 11.65 -20.03
CA ALA A 212 4.46 10.31 -20.51
C ALA A 212 5.38 9.27 -19.87
N ARG A 213 4.96 8.75 -18.70
CA ARG A 213 5.76 7.77 -17.94
C ARG A 213 5.67 6.35 -18.53
N GLN A 214 4.60 6.04 -19.24
CA GLN A 214 4.42 4.75 -19.91
C GLN A 214 4.50 4.91 -21.42
N PRO A 215 4.99 3.90 -22.15
CA PRO A 215 4.99 3.93 -23.61
C PRO A 215 3.59 4.20 -24.18
N ARG A 216 2.54 3.64 -23.58
CA ARG A 216 1.15 3.85 -24.02
C ARG A 216 0.71 5.31 -23.90
N ASP A 217 1.03 5.98 -22.79
CA ASP A 217 0.74 7.41 -22.62
C ASP A 217 1.43 8.24 -23.71
N LEU A 218 2.67 7.88 -24.06
CA LEU A 218 3.40 8.57 -25.12
C LEU A 218 2.72 8.36 -26.49
N GLU A 219 2.34 7.13 -26.83
CA GLU A 219 1.65 6.84 -28.09
C GLU A 219 0.28 7.55 -28.18
N ASP A 220 -0.51 7.53 -27.10
CA ASP A 220 -1.80 8.23 -27.05
C ASP A 220 -1.64 9.74 -27.31
N LEU A 221 -0.55 10.34 -26.85
CA LEU A 221 -0.23 11.73 -27.09
C LEU A 221 0.27 11.99 -28.52
N ILE A 222 1.16 11.14 -29.04
CA ILE A 222 1.63 11.22 -30.43
C ILE A 222 0.45 11.15 -31.38
N ASP A 223 -0.50 10.24 -31.15
CA ASP A 223 -1.72 10.10 -31.96
C ASP A 223 -2.54 11.39 -32.01
N VAL A 224 -2.71 12.07 -30.87
CA VAL A 224 -3.46 13.33 -30.80
C VAL A 224 -2.71 14.45 -31.51
N ILE A 225 -1.41 14.55 -31.27
CA ILE A 225 -0.54 15.56 -31.89
C ILE A 225 -0.52 15.38 -33.40
N ASP A 226 -0.38 14.15 -33.91
CA ASP A 226 -0.29 13.89 -35.34
C ASP A 226 -1.62 14.13 -36.07
N ARG A 227 -2.74 13.71 -35.48
CA ARG A 227 -4.08 13.89 -36.09
C ARG A 227 -4.52 15.36 -36.13
N ARG A 228 -4.25 16.12 -35.07
CA ARG A 228 -4.68 17.53 -34.93
C ARG A 228 -3.59 18.52 -35.31
N LYS A 229 -2.37 18.06 -35.57
CA LYS A 229 -1.18 18.88 -35.82
C LYS A 229 -0.95 19.89 -34.68
N VAL A 230 -1.09 19.43 -33.43
CA VAL A 230 -0.97 20.27 -32.23
C VAL A 230 0.49 20.71 -32.05
N PRO A 231 0.78 22.02 -32.02
CA PRO A 231 2.06 22.56 -31.58
C PRO A 231 2.45 22.04 -30.20
N ASN A 232 3.65 21.45 -30.08
CA ASN A 232 4.14 20.89 -28.83
C ASN A 232 5.58 21.32 -28.54
N LYS A 233 5.89 21.56 -27.26
CA LYS A 233 7.24 21.90 -26.81
C LYS A 233 7.59 21.23 -25.49
N VAL A 234 8.73 20.54 -25.48
CA VAL A 234 9.41 20.08 -24.25
C VAL A 234 10.44 21.14 -23.83
N VAL A 235 10.45 21.55 -22.57
CA VAL A 235 11.38 22.58 -22.06
C VAL A 235 12.77 21.99 -21.82
N THR A 236 12.86 20.80 -21.21
CA THR A 236 14.10 20.09 -20.91
C THR A 236 14.47 19.12 -22.03
N GLY A 237 14.57 19.61 -23.27
CA GLY A 237 15.08 18.81 -24.38
C GLY A 237 14.68 19.35 -25.76
N GLU A 238 15.38 18.87 -26.78
CA GLU A 238 15.05 19.13 -28.20
C GLU A 238 14.16 18.00 -28.73
N VAL A 239 13.02 17.78 -28.08
CA VAL A 239 12.05 16.77 -28.51
C VAL A 239 10.84 17.47 -29.11
N ASN A 240 10.56 17.16 -30.36
CA ASN A 240 9.36 17.59 -31.09
C ASN A 240 8.55 16.36 -31.49
N LEU A 241 7.37 16.19 -30.92
CA LEU A 241 6.50 15.04 -31.17
C LEU A 241 5.78 15.11 -32.52
N SER A 242 6.03 16.15 -33.32
CA SER A 242 5.50 16.28 -34.69
C SER A 242 6.46 15.75 -35.76
N THR A 243 7.70 15.36 -35.41
CA THR A 243 8.72 14.87 -36.35
C THR A 243 9.07 13.41 -36.11
N GLY A 244 9.47 12.69 -37.17
CA GLY A 244 9.88 11.28 -37.05
C GLY A 244 11.03 11.07 -36.06
N ASP A 245 12.07 11.93 -36.15
CA ASP A 245 13.23 11.87 -35.26
C ASP A 245 12.88 12.24 -33.82
N GLY A 246 12.02 13.24 -33.63
CA GLY A 246 11.56 13.63 -32.30
C GLY A 246 10.66 12.58 -31.66
N ILE A 247 9.80 11.90 -32.43
CA ILE A 247 9.02 10.73 -31.98
C ILE A 247 9.97 9.58 -31.59
N PHE A 248 10.98 9.28 -32.41
CA PHE A 248 11.97 8.25 -32.11
C PHE A 248 12.75 8.55 -30.82
N MET A 249 13.22 9.79 -30.67
CA MET A 249 13.90 10.24 -29.45
C MET A 249 12.99 10.15 -28.24
N ALA A 250 11.73 10.60 -28.35
CA ALA A 250 10.74 10.52 -27.29
C ALA A 250 10.50 9.07 -26.82
N ARG A 251 10.28 8.14 -27.76
CA ARG A 251 10.13 6.71 -27.47
C ARG A 251 11.37 6.14 -26.78
N THR A 252 12.55 6.51 -27.26
CA THR A 252 13.83 6.08 -26.67
C THR A 252 13.98 6.57 -25.23
N LEU A 253 13.74 7.86 -24.98
CA LEU A 253 13.82 8.45 -23.64
C LEU A 253 12.85 7.79 -22.65
N VAL A 254 11.58 7.60 -23.04
CA VAL A 254 10.58 6.93 -22.21
C VAL A 254 10.97 5.49 -21.92
N ASN A 255 11.51 4.77 -22.90
CA ASN A 255 11.99 3.40 -22.72
C ASN A 255 13.21 3.31 -21.80
N VAL A 256 14.18 4.24 -21.93
CA VAL A 256 15.35 4.33 -21.05
C VAL A 256 14.93 4.61 -19.61
N ALA A 257 14.02 5.56 -19.37
CA ALA A 257 13.49 5.86 -18.04
C ALA A 257 12.75 4.66 -17.42
N ASN A 258 11.94 3.96 -18.22
CA ASN A 258 11.26 2.73 -17.80
C ASN A 258 12.27 1.62 -17.45
N LYS A 259 13.32 1.45 -18.27
CA LYS A 259 14.40 0.50 -18.01
C LYS A 259 15.14 0.82 -16.72
N ALA A 260 15.56 2.06 -16.52
CA ALA A 260 16.25 2.49 -15.29
C ALA A 260 15.41 2.22 -14.03
N SER A 261 14.10 2.44 -14.12
CA SER A 261 13.16 2.13 -13.05
C SER A 261 13.03 0.63 -12.79
N ARG A 262 12.90 -0.19 -13.85
CA ARG A 262 12.87 -1.67 -13.73
C ARG A 262 14.18 -2.23 -13.18
N ASP A 263 15.32 -1.71 -13.60
CA ASP A 263 16.63 -2.14 -13.10
C ASP A 263 16.82 -1.76 -11.63
N THR A 264 16.30 -0.62 -11.21
CA THR A 264 16.25 -0.25 -9.78
C THR A 264 15.34 -1.20 -8.99
N ALA A 265 14.14 -1.52 -9.50
CA ALA A 265 13.26 -2.49 -8.87
C ALA A 265 13.90 -3.89 -8.78
N ARG A 266 14.59 -4.34 -9.84
CA ARG A 266 15.36 -5.60 -9.85
C ARG A 266 16.49 -5.58 -8.81
N ARG A 267 17.25 -4.48 -8.70
CA ARG A 267 18.32 -4.33 -7.70
C ARG A 267 17.77 -4.40 -6.29
N VAL A 268 16.65 -3.72 -6.01
CA VAL A 268 15.97 -3.77 -4.71
C VAL A 268 15.47 -5.19 -4.42
N ALA A 269 14.85 -5.85 -5.39
CA ALA A 269 14.36 -7.22 -5.25
C ALA A 269 15.49 -8.23 -5.00
N ARG A 270 16.61 -8.10 -5.73
CA ARG A 270 17.81 -8.91 -5.57
C ARG A 270 18.42 -8.73 -4.18
N LYS A 271 18.59 -7.48 -3.73
CA LYS A 271 19.08 -7.18 -2.37
C LYS A 271 18.12 -7.72 -1.29
N ALA A 272 16.81 -7.67 -1.54
CA ALA A 272 15.82 -8.23 -0.62
C ALA A 272 15.88 -9.77 -0.55
N GLN A 273 16.18 -10.44 -1.67
CA GLN A 273 16.39 -11.88 -1.75
C GLN A 273 17.70 -12.28 -1.06
N GLU A 274 18.82 -11.63 -1.37
CA GLU A 274 20.13 -11.85 -0.75
C GLU A 274 20.05 -11.73 0.78
N ARG A 275 19.38 -10.68 1.28
CA ARG A 275 19.14 -10.53 2.73
C ARG A 275 18.29 -11.66 3.30
N ALA A 276 17.35 -12.21 2.55
CA ALA A 276 16.54 -13.34 3.01
C ALA A 276 17.37 -14.62 3.06
N GLU A 277 18.24 -14.85 2.07
CA GLU A 277 19.19 -15.98 2.01
C GLU A 277 20.22 -15.92 3.14
N GLN A 278 20.66 -14.72 3.53
CA GLN A 278 21.48 -14.48 4.72
C GLN A 278 20.72 -14.65 6.05
N GLY A 279 19.45 -15.07 6.03
CA GLY A 279 18.62 -15.23 7.23
C GLY A 279 18.24 -13.91 7.91
N LEU A 280 18.54 -12.75 7.31
CA LEU A 280 18.28 -11.46 7.94
C LEU A 280 16.78 -11.14 8.00
N PRO A 281 16.33 -10.45 9.06
CA PRO A 281 14.93 -10.11 9.23
C PRO A 281 14.41 -9.15 8.15
N GLN A 282 13.12 -9.28 7.84
CA GLN A 282 12.44 -8.39 6.90
C GLN A 282 12.14 -7.04 7.56
N GLN A 283 12.82 -5.98 7.12
CA GLN A 283 12.53 -4.64 7.61
C GLN A 283 11.21 -4.13 7.03
N GLY A 284 10.31 -3.69 7.92
CA GLY A 284 9.02 -3.11 7.60
C GLY A 284 8.94 -1.67 8.08
N ARG A 285 7.86 -0.96 7.70
CA ARG A 285 7.62 0.42 8.17
C ARG A 285 7.45 0.48 9.70
N SER A 286 6.84 -0.53 10.30
CA SER A 286 6.67 -0.70 11.74
C SER A 286 7.40 -1.96 12.22
N ARG A 287 7.80 -1.96 13.50
CA ARG A 287 8.28 -3.19 14.16
C ARG A 287 7.14 -4.21 14.26
N PRO A 288 7.42 -5.52 14.26
CA PRO A 288 6.42 -6.51 14.64
C PRO A 288 6.09 -6.42 16.14
N PHE A 289 4.90 -6.88 16.51
CA PHE A 289 4.58 -7.15 17.92
C PHE A 289 5.42 -8.34 18.40
N GLY A 290 5.98 -8.27 19.62
CA GLY A 290 6.90 -9.26 20.18
C GLY A 290 8.39 -8.96 19.98
N TYR A 291 8.74 -8.04 19.07
CA TYR A 291 10.13 -7.64 18.84
C TYR A 291 10.30 -6.12 18.71
N ASP A 292 11.51 -5.64 18.97
CA ASP A 292 11.92 -4.27 18.66
C ASP A 292 12.29 -4.09 17.16
N ARG A 293 12.84 -2.93 16.77
CA ARG A 293 13.30 -2.68 15.38
C ARG A 293 14.58 -3.44 15.01
N ALA A 294 15.37 -3.82 16.00
CA ALA A 294 16.59 -4.61 15.86
C ALA A 294 16.32 -6.13 15.88
N TYR A 295 15.05 -6.53 16.08
CA TYR A 295 14.61 -7.92 16.22
C TYR A 295 15.05 -8.59 17.53
N ASN A 296 15.29 -7.82 18.58
CA ASN A 296 15.39 -8.35 19.94
C ASN A 296 13.99 -8.62 20.49
N VAL A 297 13.85 -9.68 21.28
CA VAL A 297 12.58 -10.08 21.88
C VAL A 297 12.17 -9.08 22.96
N ILE A 298 10.94 -8.58 22.87
CA ILE A 298 10.32 -7.77 23.93
C ILE A 298 9.54 -8.74 24.82
N GLU A 299 10.09 -9.07 25.97
CA GLU A 299 9.61 -10.19 26.79
C GLU A 299 8.14 -10.05 27.25
N SER A 300 7.68 -8.83 27.53
CA SER A 300 6.28 -8.56 27.90
C SER A 300 5.30 -8.93 26.78
N GLU A 301 5.60 -8.53 25.54
CA GLU A 301 4.80 -8.85 24.35
C GLU A 301 4.98 -10.32 23.93
N ALA A 302 6.20 -10.84 24.06
CA ALA A 302 6.53 -12.23 23.73
C ALA A 302 5.79 -13.21 24.64
N LYS A 303 5.65 -12.92 25.94
CA LYS A 303 4.84 -13.72 26.87
C LYS A 303 3.39 -13.84 26.41
N MET A 304 2.80 -12.74 25.94
CA MET A 304 1.44 -12.75 25.39
C MET A 304 1.37 -13.64 24.14
N ILE A 305 2.35 -13.53 23.24
CA ILE A 305 2.41 -14.36 22.02
C ILE A 305 2.54 -15.85 22.39
N ARG A 306 3.46 -16.22 23.29
CA ARG A 306 3.67 -17.62 23.74
C ARG A 306 2.38 -18.19 24.32
N GLU A 307 1.67 -17.40 25.14
CA GLU A 307 0.39 -17.81 25.72
C GLU A 307 -0.71 -17.98 24.66
N ALA A 308 -0.81 -17.06 23.71
CA ALA A 308 -1.76 -17.17 22.62
C ALA A 308 -1.53 -18.42 21.76
N TYR A 309 -0.27 -18.82 21.50
CA TYR A 309 0.02 -20.08 20.81
C TYR A 309 -0.49 -21.30 21.58
N ARG A 310 -0.20 -21.39 22.88
CA ARG A 310 -0.67 -22.51 23.72
C ARG A 310 -2.19 -22.63 23.71
N ARG A 311 -2.90 -21.51 23.87
CA ARG A 311 -4.37 -21.46 23.88
C ARG A 311 -4.97 -21.82 22.53
N VAL A 312 -4.38 -21.38 21.42
CA VAL A 312 -4.81 -21.78 20.07
C VAL A 312 -4.65 -23.28 19.85
N VAL A 313 -3.53 -23.87 20.26
CA VAL A 313 -3.29 -25.32 20.15
C VAL A 313 -4.26 -26.12 21.02
N ALA A 314 -4.61 -25.60 22.20
CA ALA A 314 -5.66 -26.13 23.07
C ALA A 314 -7.09 -26.00 22.49
N GLY A 315 -7.26 -25.32 21.35
CA GLY A 315 -8.55 -25.19 20.65
C GLY A 315 -9.37 -23.99 21.07
N GLU A 316 -8.77 -23.03 21.78
CA GLU A 316 -9.45 -21.81 22.17
C GLU A 316 -9.66 -20.85 21.00
N SER A 317 -10.76 -20.10 21.03
CA SER A 317 -11.07 -19.12 20.00
C SER A 317 -10.20 -17.86 20.12
N LEU A 318 -9.78 -17.30 18.99
CA LEU A 318 -9.03 -16.03 18.94
C LEU A 318 -9.77 -14.86 19.61
N THR A 319 -11.11 -14.88 19.62
CA THR A 319 -11.91 -13.85 20.28
C THR A 319 -11.76 -13.90 21.80
N SER A 320 -11.65 -15.10 22.36
CA SER A 320 -11.45 -15.30 23.79
C SER A 320 -10.07 -14.78 24.22
N ILE A 321 -9.02 -15.12 23.45
CA ILE A 321 -7.65 -14.63 23.69
C ILE A 321 -7.59 -13.10 23.66
N LEU A 322 -8.32 -12.48 22.73
CA LEU A 322 -8.37 -11.01 22.62
C LEU A 322 -9.04 -10.32 23.81
N TYR A 323 -9.87 -11.02 24.58
CA TYR A 323 -10.49 -10.45 25.77
C TYR A 323 -9.43 -10.07 26.82
N ASP A 324 -8.40 -10.89 26.95
CA ASP A 324 -7.31 -10.68 27.91
C ASP A 324 -6.25 -9.67 27.40
N TRP A 325 -6.38 -9.20 26.16
CA TRP A 325 -5.46 -8.25 25.52
C TRP A 325 -6.05 -6.83 25.44
N GLN A 326 -7.24 -6.60 26.00
CA GLN A 326 -7.95 -5.32 25.87
C GLN A 326 -7.18 -4.13 26.43
N ASP A 327 -6.41 -4.34 27.50
CA ASP A 327 -5.62 -3.29 28.16
C ASP A 327 -4.26 -3.04 27.52
N THR A 328 -3.86 -3.86 26.54
CA THR A 328 -2.58 -3.70 25.83
C THR A 328 -2.82 -3.09 24.45
N PRO A 329 -2.27 -1.91 24.12
CA PRO A 329 -2.40 -1.34 22.78
C PRO A 329 -1.61 -2.14 21.74
N THR A 330 -2.05 -2.10 20.48
CA THR A 330 -1.23 -2.59 19.35
C THR A 330 0.01 -1.72 19.15
N VAL A 331 0.98 -2.17 18.34
CA VAL A 331 2.21 -1.40 18.01
C VAL A 331 1.90 0.01 17.48
N SER A 332 0.75 0.20 16.82
CA SER A 332 0.30 1.50 16.30
C SER A 332 -0.63 2.27 17.24
N GLY A 333 -0.82 1.80 18.49
CA GLY A 333 -1.71 2.43 19.48
C GLY A 333 -3.20 2.15 19.28
N GLY A 334 -3.57 1.28 18.36
CA GLY A 334 -4.96 0.94 18.05
C GLY A 334 -5.50 -0.26 18.83
N LYS A 335 -6.80 -0.53 18.69
CA LYS A 335 -7.49 -1.70 19.28
C LYS A 335 -7.14 -3.00 18.54
N TRP A 336 -7.22 -4.12 19.25
CA TRP A 336 -7.02 -5.43 18.67
C TRP A 336 -8.21 -5.91 17.83
N HIS A 337 -7.89 -6.54 16.70
CA HIS A 337 -8.86 -7.23 15.86
C HIS A 337 -8.45 -8.69 15.65
N ARG A 338 -9.45 -9.57 15.48
CA ARG A 338 -9.24 -11.00 15.23
C ARG A 338 -8.32 -11.28 14.04
N ALA A 339 -8.45 -10.47 12.98
CA ALA A 339 -7.61 -10.57 11.79
C ALA A 339 -6.13 -10.25 12.11
N THR A 340 -5.88 -9.25 12.96
CA THR A 340 -4.54 -8.85 13.39
C THR A 340 -3.87 -9.93 14.22
N LEU A 341 -4.56 -10.46 15.24
CA LEU A 341 -4.02 -11.56 16.04
C LEU A 341 -3.75 -12.80 15.17
N ARG A 342 -4.69 -13.15 14.27
CA ARG A 342 -4.48 -14.25 13.33
C ARG A 342 -3.28 -14.03 12.43
N ALA A 343 -3.07 -12.81 11.93
CA ALA A 343 -1.92 -12.48 11.09
C ALA A 343 -0.59 -12.60 11.84
N ILE A 344 -0.56 -12.20 13.12
CA ILE A 344 0.61 -12.36 13.98
C ILE A 344 0.91 -13.84 14.21
N LEU A 345 -0.07 -14.63 14.64
CA LEU A 345 0.12 -16.06 14.94
C LEU A 345 0.43 -16.90 13.69
N ARG A 346 0.08 -16.43 12.49
CA ARG A 346 0.45 -17.09 11.23
C ARG A 346 1.85 -16.75 10.74
N ASN A 347 2.52 -15.77 11.34
CA ASN A 347 3.81 -15.31 10.85
C ASN A 347 4.91 -16.30 11.27
N PRO A 348 5.65 -16.93 10.32
CA PRO A 348 6.73 -17.88 10.63
C PRO A 348 7.87 -17.28 11.46
N ARG A 349 7.98 -15.96 11.47
CA ARG A 349 8.95 -15.21 12.28
C ARG A 349 8.95 -15.59 13.75
N ASN A 350 7.77 -15.86 14.32
CA ASN A 350 7.66 -16.18 15.74
C ASN A 350 8.36 -17.51 16.09
N ALA A 351 8.52 -18.41 15.10
CA ALA A 351 9.28 -19.64 15.20
C ALA A 351 10.75 -19.48 14.77
N GLY A 352 11.23 -18.24 14.59
CA GLY A 352 12.58 -17.99 14.07
C GLY A 352 12.75 -18.35 12.59
N LEU A 353 11.66 -18.57 11.83
CA LEU A 353 11.76 -19.00 10.43
C LEU A 353 11.76 -17.83 9.46
N ARG A 354 12.71 -17.84 8.51
CA ARG A 354 12.80 -16.85 7.44
C ARG A 354 12.10 -17.32 6.18
N PHE A 355 11.03 -16.63 5.82
CA PHE A 355 10.30 -16.86 4.57
C PHE A 355 10.57 -15.76 3.55
N TYR A 356 10.66 -16.12 2.28
CA TYR A 356 10.71 -15.19 1.15
C TYR A 356 9.79 -15.70 0.03
N ARG A 357 8.88 -14.84 -0.44
CA ARG A 357 7.88 -15.16 -1.48
C ARG A 357 7.10 -16.47 -1.22
N GLY A 358 6.78 -16.76 0.04
CA GLY A 358 6.01 -17.93 0.44
C GLY A 358 6.82 -19.23 0.60
N ARG A 359 8.13 -19.20 0.31
CA ARG A 359 9.04 -20.32 0.54
C ARG A 359 9.84 -20.11 1.84
N GLU A 360 10.01 -21.17 2.62
CA GLU A 360 10.96 -21.21 3.73
C GLU A 360 12.38 -21.20 3.17
N ILE A 361 13.18 -20.20 3.57
CA ILE A 361 14.59 -20.09 3.19
C ILE A 361 15.46 -20.79 4.23
N GLY A 362 15.07 -20.72 5.51
CA GLY A 362 15.76 -21.39 6.61
C GLY A 362 15.50 -20.71 7.94
N VAL A 363 16.40 -20.92 8.91
CA VAL A 363 16.37 -20.28 10.22
C VAL A 363 16.90 -18.84 10.09
N GLY A 364 16.16 -17.89 10.65
CA GLY A 364 16.53 -16.48 10.68
C GLY A 364 17.58 -16.18 11.74
N THR A 365 18.24 -15.03 11.63
CA THR A 365 19.28 -14.59 12.57
C THR A 365 18.74 -14.02 13.89
N TRP A 366 17.43 -14.11 14.14
CA TRP A 366 16.78 -13.55 15.34
C TRP A 366 16.24 -14.66 16.23
N GLU A 367 16.05 -14.35 17.51
CA GLU A 367 15.55 -15.30 18.50
C GLU A 367 14.07 -15.66 18.26
N ALA A 368 13.75 -16.96 18.32
CA ALA A 368 12.38 -17.43 18.20
C ALA A 368 11.59 -17.15 19.49
N ILE A 369 10.37 -16.62 19.36
CA ILE A 369 9.46 -16.45 20.51
C ILE A 369 8.87 -17.81 20.94
N VAL A 370 8.56 -18.67 19.97
CA VAL A 370 8.03 -20.01 20.19
C VAL A 370 8.85 -21.07 19.45
N PRO A 371 8.91 -22.31 19.96
CA PRO A 371 9.42 -23.46 19.23
C PRO A 371 8.68 -23.72 17.91
N ARG A 372 9.38 -24.32 16.93
CA ARG A 372 8.84 -24.60 15.59
C ARG A 372 7.63 -25.52 15.62
N ASP A 373 7.66 -26.57 16.43
CA ASP A 373 6.58 -27.54 16.62
C ASP A 373 5.30 -26.88 17.16
N LEU A 374 5.42 -25.98 18.15
CA LEU A 374 4.29 -25.24 18.68
C LEU A 374 3.68 -24.32 17.62
N TRP A 375 4.51 -23.70 16.78
CA TRP A 375 4.05 -22.85 15.69
C TRP A 375 3.33 -23.65 14.59
N GLU A 376 3.89 -24.79 14.18
CA GLU A 376 3.30 -25.69 13.19
C GLU A 376 1.94 -26.25 13.67
N ALA A 377 1.87 -26.71 14.93
CA ALA A 377 0.62 -27.16 15.54
C ALA A 377 -0.45 -26.05 15.57
N ALA A 378 -0.05 -24.80 15.81
CA ALA A 378 -0.96 -23.67 15.72
C ALA A 378 -1.37 -23.36 14.27
N GLN A 379 -0.47 -23.51 13.29
CA GLN A 379 -0.83 -23.34 11.87
C GLN A 379 -1.90 -24.34 11.46
N GLU A 380 -1.78 -25.61 11.82
CA GLU A 380 -2.80 -26.63 11.53
C GLU A 380 -4.20 -26.19 12.00
N ARG A 381 -4.30 -25.64 13.21
CA ARG A 381 -5.55 -25.10 13.76
C ARG A 381 -6.01 -23.83 13.05
N LEU A 382 -5.08 -22.95 12.69
CA LEU A 382 -5.37 -21.66 12.06
C LEU A 382 -5.63 -21.77 10.55
N THR A 383 -5.20 -22.82 9.87
CA THR A 383 -5.46 -23.06 8.45
C THR A 383 -6.52 -24.12 8.21
N ALA A 384 -6.94 -24.85 9.25
CA ALA A 384 -8.09 -25.73 9.19
C ALA A 384 -9.30 -25.00 8.57
N ASN A 385 -9.80 -25.56 7.46
CA ASN A 385 -10.84 -24.97 6.65
C ASN A 385 -12.18 -24.99 7.43
N PRO A 386 -12.88 -23.86 7.61
CA PRO A 386 -14.19 -23.80 8.29
C PRO A 386 -15.34 -24.43 7.49
N SER A 387 -15.04 -25.25 6.47
CA SER A 387 -16.03 -26.09 5.78
C SER A 387 -16.63 -27.16 6.70
N LYS A 388 -16.00 -27.44 7.85
CA LYS A 388 -16.71 -28.08 8.97
C LYS A 388 -17.51 -26.99 9.69
N PRO A 389 -18.84 -27.14 9.84
CA PRO A 389 -19.66 -26.15 10.51
C PRO A 389 -19.03 -25.82 11.85
N VAL A 390 -18.75 -24.53 12.07
CA VAL A 390 -18.25 -24.02 13.34
C VAL A 390 -19.17 -24.58 14.40
N ASP A 391 -18.59 -25.32 15.34
CA ASP A 391 -19.32 -25.92 16.44
C ASP A 391 -19.91 -24.79 17.30
N THR A 392 -21.12 -24.37 16.95
CA THR A 392 -21.92 -23.38 17.70
C THR A 392 -22.35 -23.91 19.07
N THR A 393 -21.96 -25.15 19.39
CA THR A 393 -22.32 -25.85 20.60
C THR A 393 -21.74 -25.17 21.85
N ASN A 394 -20.66 -24.40 21.76
CA ASN A 394 -20.05 -23.65 22.87
C ASN A 394 -20.61 -22.24 23.11
N LYS A 395 -21.71 -21.84 22.47
CA LYS A 395 -22.28 -20.49 22.62
C LYS A 395 -23.08 -20.29 23.92
N TYR A 396 -23.68 -21.35 24.44
CA TYR A 396 -24.50 -21.32 25.67
C TYR A 396 -24.28 -22.59 26.49
N LEU A 397 -24.46 -22.49 27.81
CA LEU A 397 -24.03 -23.49 28.80
C LEU A 397 -24.49 -24.92 28.45
N LEU A 398 -25.75 -25.11 28.09
CA LEU A 398 -26.32 -26.44 27.84
C LEU A 398 -26.56 -26.75 26.36
N THR A 399 -26.06 -25.92 25.44
CA THR A 399 -26.19 -26.22 24.00
C THR A 399 -25.49 -27.56 23.70
N GLY A 400 -26.21 -28.50 23.09
CA GLY A 400 -25.73 -29.85 22.79
C GLY A 400 -25.66 -30.83 23.97
N ILE A 401 -25.78 -30.34 25.21
CA ILE A 401 -25.87 -31.13 26.45
C ILE A 401 -27.35 -31.38 26.79
N ALA A 402 -28.20 -30.36 26.64
CA ALA A 402 -29.63 -30.48 26.83
C ALA A 402 -30.26 -31.37 25.75
N ARG A 403 -31.19 -32.24 26.16
CA ARG A 403 -31.91 -33.20 25.31
C ARG A 403 -33.40 -32.96 25.41
N CYS A 404 -34.07 -33.13 24.27
CA CYS A 404 -35.52 -32.99 24.19
C CYS A 404 -36.20 -34.22 24.81
N GLY A 405 -36.97 -34.04 25.88
CA GLY A 405 -37.76 -35.10 26.51
C GLY A 405 -38.90 -35.64 25.65
N HIS A 406 -39.17 -35.04 24.49
CA HIS A 406 -40.16 -35.53 23.52
C HIS A 406 -39.57 -36.43 22.43
N CYS A 407 -38.31 -36.22 22.02
CA CYS A 407 -37.73 -36.93 20.87
C CYS A 407 -36.25 -37.34 21.03
N GLY A 408 -35.63 -37.07 22.18
CA GLY A 408 -34.23 -37.39 22.47
C GLY A 408 -33.18 -36.54 21.74
N ALA A 409 -33.58 -35.73 20.76
CA ALA A 409 -32.65 -34.89 20.00
C ALA A 409 -31.96 -33.82 20.86
N LYS A 410 -30.74 -33.42 20.45
CA LYS A 410 -29.99 -32.32 21.06
C LYS A 410 -30.77 -31.02 20.96
N MET A 411 -30.75 -30.24 22.03
CA MET A 411 -31.31 -28.88 22.06
C MET A 411 -30.20 -27.85 21.93
N TYR A 412 -30.52 -26.73 21.27
CA TYR A 412 -29.56 -25.67 21.00
C TYR A 412 -30.07 -24.32 21.48
N GLY A 413 -29.18 -23.49 22.02
CA GLY A 413 -29.53 -22.17 22.53
C GLY A 413 -29.78 -21.15 21.42
N ARG A 414 -30.78 -20.29 21.60
CA ARG A 414 -31.04 -19.10 20.79
C ARG A 414 -30.91 -17.85 21.65
N ALA A 415 -30.32 -16.82 21.05
CA ALA A 415 -30.22 -15.50 21.65
C ALA A 415 -31.60 -14.89 21.92
N ALA A 416 -31.65 -13.96 22.87
CA ALA A 416 -32.83 -13.16 23.11
C ALA A 416 -33.17 -12.30 21.87
N SER A 417 -34.46 -12.05 21.68
CA SER A 417 -35.00 -11.12 20.68
C SER A 417 -36.01 -10.18 21.34
N LYS A 418 -36.46 -9.13 20.64
CA LYS A 418 -37.48 -8.19 21.13
C LYS A 418 -38.75 -8.86 21.65
N ARG A 419 -39.08 -10.07 21.16
CA ARG A 419 -40.31 -10.81 21.51
C ARG A 419 -40.09 -12.01 22.45
N ARG A 420 -38.86 -12.49 22.64
CA ARG A 420 -38.59 -13.71 23.43
C ARG A 420 -37.22 -13.65 24.12
N LYS A 421 -37.16 -14.07 25.38
CA LYS A 421 -35.91 -14.27 26.12
C LYS A 421 -35.07 -15.39 25.50
N ALA A 422 -33.77 -15.42 25.83
CA ALA A 422 -32.88 -16.50 25.41
C ALA A 422 -33.43 -17.87 25.88
N HIS A 423 -33.37 -18.87 25.01
CA HIS A 423 -34.03 -20.16 25.25
C HIS A 423 -33.29 -21.31 24.54
N TYR A 424 -33.42 -22.51 25.08
CA TYR A 424 -33.07 -23.75 24.39
C TYR A 424 -34.26 -24.22 23.56
N ALA A 425 -34.00 -24.61 22.31
CA ALA A 425 -35.00 -25.15 21.41
C ALA A 425 -34.55 -26.47 20.79
N CYS A 426 -35.49 -27.40 20.67
CA CYS A 426 -35.32 -28.60 19.85
C CYS A 426 -35.62 -28.21 18.39
N MET A 427 -34.60 -28.08 17.53
CA MET A 427 -34.77 -27.47 16.21
C MET A 427 -34.88 -28.53 15.09
N ARG A 428 -35.85 -28.39 14.18
CA ARG A 428 -36.06 -29.33 13.07
C ARG A 428 -34.88 -29.44 12.12
N ASN A 429 -34.27 -28.31 11.80
CA ASN A 429 -33.11 -28.25 10.90
C ASN A 429 -31.83 -28.87 11.50
N LEU A 430 -31.85 -29.27 12.78
CA LEU A 430 -30.73 -29.94 13.46
C LEU A 430 -31.13 -31.32 13.99
N GLY A 431 -32.11 -31.97 13.35
CA GLY A 431 -32.56 -33.33 13.69
C GLY A 431 -33.53 -33.43 14.87
N GLY A 432 -34.15 -32.32 15.29
CA GLY A 432 -35.13 -32.27 16.38
C GLY A 432 -36.59 -32.21 15.93
N CYS A 433 -37.54 -32.30 16.86
CA CYS A 433 -38.97 -32.29 16.55
C CYS A 433 -39.58 -30.88 16.35
N GLY A 434 -38.92 -29.81 16.79
CA GLY A 434 -39.46 -28.44 16.71
C GLY A 434 -40.50 -28.10 17.78
N ARG A 435 -40.85 -29.03 18.67
CA ARG A 435 -42.02 -28.91 19.57
C ARG A 435 -41.67 -28.42 20.96
N LEU A 436 -40.41 -28.52 21.37
CA LEU A 436 -39.97 -28.21 22.72
C LEU A 436 -39.05 -26.99 22.76
N VAL A 437 -39.40 -26.03 23.61
CA VAL A 437 -38.62 -24.82 23.89
C VAL A 437 -38.66 -24.54 25.39
N ARG A 438 -37.52 -24.11 25.96
CA ARG A 438 -37.43 -23.74 27.38
C ARG A 438 -36.51 -22.54 27.60
N GLN A 439 -36.89 -21.61 28.45
CA GLN A 439 -36.09 -20.41 28.73
C GLN A 439 -34.74 -20.79 29.35
N MET A 440 -33.67 -20.13 28.90
CA MET A 440 -32.28 -20.50 29.19
C MET A 440 -31.89 -20.21 30.65
N GLY A 441 -32.05 -18.97 31.12
CA GLY A 441 -31.57 -18.55 32.45
C GLY A 441 -31.97 -19.48 33.60
N PRO A 442 -33.27 -19.74 33.84
CA PRO A 442 -33.69 -20.62 34.94
C PRO A 442 -33.15 -22.05 34.85
N VAL A 443 -32.94 -22.56 33.63
CA VAL A 443 -32.42 -23.92 33.42
C VAL A 443 -30.91 -23.95 33.66
N ASP A 444 -30.17 -22.94 33.19
CA ASP A 444 -28.73 -22.82 33.42
C ASP A 444 -28.41 -22.65 34.91
N ASP A 445 -29.16 -21.82 35.61
CA ASP A 445 -29.01 -21.59 37.05
C ASP A 445 -29.27 -22.87 37.86
N PHE A 446 -30.37 -23.58 37.52
CA PHE A 446 -30.74 -24.83 38.17
C PHE A 446 -29.70 -25.94 37.96
N VAL A 447 -29.25 -26.16 36.71
CA VAL A 447 -28.24 -27.18 36.42
C VAL A 447 -26.90 -26.82 37.07
N SER A 448 -26.50 -25.55 37.04
CA SER A 448 -25.28 -25.09 37.70
C SER A 448 -25.32 -25.32 39.21
N ALA A 449 -26.44 -25.00 39.87
CA ALA A 449 -26.63 -25.25 41.30
C ALA A 449 -26.58 -26.74 41.66
N LEU A 450 -27.21 -27.59 40.84
CA LEU A 450 -27.18 -29.05 41.02
C LEU A 450 -25.78 -29.62 40.88
N VAL A 451 -25.04 -29.21 39.84
CA VAL A 451 -23.68 -29.69 39.61
C VAL A 451 -22.74 -29.23 40.73
N LYS A 452 -22.85 -27.98 41.20
CA LYS A 452 -22.10 -27.51 42.38
C LYS A 452 -22.41 -28.34 43.63
N ALA A 453 -23.69 -28.58 43.91
CA ALA A 453 -24.09 -29.36 45.07
C ALA A 453 -23.61 -30.82 44.99
N HIS A 454 -23.55 -31.40 43.80
CA HIS A 454 -23.01 -32.74 43.57
C HIS A 454 -21.50 -32.77 43.75
N ILE A 455 -20.79 -31.78 43.20
CA ILE A 455 -19.34 -31.61 43.35
C ILE A 455 -18.93 -31.48 44.82
N SER A 456 -19.67 -30.70 45.62
CA SER A 456 -19.40 -30.53 47.05
C SER A 456 -19.64 -31.79 47.89
N ARG A 457 -20.26 -32.83 47.33
CA ARG A 457 -20.58 -34.10 48.01
C ARG A 457 -19.80 -35.30 47.48
N ALA A 458 -19.10 -35.14 46.35
CA ALA A 458 -18.35 -36.22 45.72
C ALA A 458 -16.94 -36.27 46.32
N GLU A 459 -16.57 -37.42 46.90
CA GLU A 459 -15.16 -37.73 47.16
C GLU A 459 -14.42 -37.89 45.82
N PRO A 460 -13.15 -37.47 45.72
CA PRO A 460 -12.38 -37.63 44.50
C PRO A 460 -12.29 -39.12 44.12
N PRO A 461 -12.46 -39.48 42.84
CA PRO A 461 -12.48 -40.89 42.42
C PRO A 461 -11.11 -41.56 42.64
N GLU A 462 -11.12 -42.80 43.15
CA GLU A 462 -9.93 -43.65 43.39
C GLU A 462 -9.30 -44.24 42.12
N ASP A 463 -9.97 -44.18 40.96
CA ASP A 463 -9.46 -44.81 39.74
C ASP A 463 -8.49 -43.89 38.97
N VAL A 464 -7.21 -44.02 39.32
CA VAL A 464 -6.08 -43.49 38.56
C VAL A 464 -5.93 -44.38 37.32
N GLY A 465 -6.31 -43.87 36.16
CA GLY A 465 -6.19 -44.62 34.90
C GLY A 465 -4.79 -45.20 34.67
N PRO A 466 -4.63 -46.15 33.73
CA PRO A 466 -3.40 -46.95 33.59
C PRO A 466 -2.12 -46.10 33.54
N ASP A 467 -1.15 -46.42 34.41
CA ASP A 467 0.11 -45.70 34.49
C ASP A 467 1.05 -46.09 33.34
N TYR A 468 1.12 -45.21 32.35
CA TYR A 468 2.01 -45.35 31.19
C TYR A 468 3.47 -44.97 31.49
N SER A 469 3.83 -44.60 32.73
CA SER A 469 5.19 -44.17 33.09
C SER A 469 6.25 -45.26 32.83
N GLY A 470 5.93 -46.52 33.15
CA GLY A 470 6.82 -47.66 32.92
C GLY A 470 7.07 -47.95 31.44
N GLU A 471 6.03 -47.86 30.60
CA GLU A 471 6.14 -48.05 29.14
C GLU A 471 6.95 -46.92 28.49
N ILE A 472 6.74 -45.67 28.92
CA ILE A 472 7.52 -44.53 28.44
C ILE A 472 9.00 -44.71 28.80
N ALA A 473 9.31 -45.09 30.04
CA ALA A 473 10.68 -45.33 30.48
C ALA A 473 11.36 -46.50 29.73
N ALA A 474 10.60 -47.52 29.30
CA ALA A 474 11.12 -48.60 28.47
C ALA A 474 11.47 -48.12 27.05
N LEU A 475 10.62 -47.28 26.45
CA LEU A 475 10.87 -46.69 25.13
C LEU A 475 12.04 -45.69 25.14
N GLU A 476 12.16 -44.88 26.20
CA GLU A 476 13.29 -43.97 26.39
C GLU A 476 14.62 -44.72 26.52
N ARG A 477 14.64 -45.84 27.24
CA ARG A 477 15.81 -46.74 27.29
C ARG A 477 16.18 -47.28 25.92
N ARG A 478 15.19 -47.69 25.13
CA ARG A 478 15.42 -48.20 23.77
C ARG A 478 15.98 -47.13 22.82
N ILE A 479 15.55 -45.87 22.97
CA ILE A 479 16.14 -44.73 22.24
C ILE A 479 17.57 -44.48 22.69
N ALA A 480 17.88 -44.62 23.99
CA ALA A 480 19.24 -44.48 24.49
C ALA A 480 20.17 -45.58 23.93
N GLU A 481 19.71 -46.83 23.86
CA GLU A 481 20.43 -47.94 23.22
C GLU A 481 20.69 -47.70 21.73
N LEU A 482 19.67 -47.24 20.98
CA LEU A 482 19.82 -46.89 19.56
C LEU A 482 20.84 -45.76 19.35
N ARG A 483 20.87 -44.77 20.25
CA ARG A 483 21.86 -43.68 20.20
C ARG A 483 23.26 -44.19 20.49
N GLN A 484 23.42 -45.10 21.43
CA GLN A 484 24.71 -45.71 21.75
C GLN A 484 25.22 -46.55 20.57
N ALA A 485 24.37 -47.39 19.97
CA ALA A 485 24.73 -48.17 18.78
C ALA A 485 25.15 -47.31 17.58
N TRP A 486 24.55 -46.13 17.41
CA TRP A 486 24.98 -45.15 16.40
C TRP A 486 26.34 -44.53 16.74
N ASN A 487 26.56 -44.12 18.00
CA ASN A 487 27.84 -43.56 18.45
C ASN A 487 28.99 -44.56 18.34
N ASP A 488 28.71 -45.85 18.57
CA ASP A 488 29.67 -46.95 18.47
C ASP A 488 29.90 -47.39 17.01
N GLY A 489 29.21 -46.77 16.04
CA GLY A 489 29.33 -47.08 14.61
C GLY A 489 28.66 -48.39 14.17
N ALA A 490 27.98 -49.08 15.09
CA ALA A 490 27.25 -50.33 14.82
C ALA A 490 25.93 -50.11 14.05
N LEU A 491 25.44 -48.87 14.01
CA LEU A 491 24.22 -48.48 13.31
C LEU A 491 24.47 -47.26 12.40
N SER A 492 24.02 -47.34 11.15
CA SER A 492 24.17 -46.24 10.19
C SER A 492 23.15 -45.11 10.47
N LEU A 493 23.50 -43.87 10.12
CA LEU A 493 22.61 -42.72 10.31
C LEU A 493 21.25 -42.85 9.56
N PRO A 494 21.21 -43.34 8.30
CA PRO A 494 19.95 -43.64 7.61
C PRO A 494 19.05 -44.68 8.29
N ASP A 495 19.61 -45.61 9.06
CA ASP A 495 18.84 -46.63 9.79
C ASP A 495 18.44 -46.15 11.19
N PHE A 496 19.30 -45.37 11.84
CA PHE A 496 19.07 -44.81 13.18
C PHE A 496 17.87 -43.86 13.22
N ILE A 497 17.77 -42.94 12.25
CA ILE A 497 16.71 -41.92 12.22
C ILE A 497 15.30 -42.54 12.20
N PRO A 498 14.94 -43.45 11.27
CA PRO A 498 13.60 -44.04 11.24
C PRO A 498 13.29 -44.91 12.47
N MET A 499 14.30 -45.62 13.02
CA MET A 499 14.11 -46.44 14.23
C MET A 499 13.85 -45.58 15.47
N ARG A 500 14.61 -44.51 15.67
CA ARG A 500 14.38 -43.54 16.76
C ARG A 500 13.00 -42.89 16.61
N ASP A 501 12.67 -42.41 15.41
CA ASP A 501 11.42 -41.68 15.16
C ASP A 501 10.19 -42.57 15.40
N ALA A 502 10.29 -43.87 15.13
CA ALA A 502 9.24 -44.84 15.42
C ALA A 502 9.01 -45.01 16.94
N GLU A 503 10.07 -45.05 17.76
CA GLU A 503 9.94 -45.13 19.22
C GLU A 503 9.47 -43.80 19.83
N ASP A 504 9.96 -42.66 19.33
CA ASP A 504 9.50 -41.31 19.72
C ASP A 504 8.00 -41.10 19.41
N ALA A 505 7.51 -41.66 18.30
CA ALA A 505 6.09 -41.62 17.97
C ALA A 505 5.22 -42.38 18.98
N LYS A 506 5.71 -43.52 19.49
CA LYS A 506 5.02 -44.30 20.54
C LYS A 506 5.01 -43.55 21.87
N ILE A 507 6.14 -42.94 22.26
CA ILE A 507 6.23 -42.09 23.45
C ILE A 507 5.21 -40.95 23.36
N LYS A 508 5.14 -40.25 22.23
CA LYS A 508 4.17 -39.17 22.01
C LYS A 508 2.72 -39.64 22.09
N ALA A 509 2.40 -40.84 21.60
CA ALA A 509 1.05 -41.41 21.71
C ALA A 509 0.69 -41.74 23.17
N LEU A 510 1.60 -42.34 23.94
CA LEU A 510 1.41 -42.64 25.36
C LEU A 510 1.35 -41.37 26.22
N GLN A 511 2.17 -40.36 25.93
CA GLN A 511 2.10 -39.05 26.59
C GLN A 511 0.78 -38.32 26.32
N ARG A 512 0.20 -38.45 25.11
CA ARG A 512 -1.15 -37.92 24.83
C ARG A 512 -2.24 -38.62 25.66
N LYS A 513 -2.15 -39.94 25.82
CA LYS A 513 -3.04 -40.72 26.69
C LYS A 513 -2.88 -40.30 28.16
N LYS A 514 -1.63 -40.17 28.64
CA LYS A 514 -1.31 -39.69 29.99
C LYS A 514 -1.79 -38.26 30.24
N ALA A 515 -1.65 -37.35 29.27
CA ALA A 515 -2.15 -35.97 29.37
C ALA A 515 -3.69 -35.90 29.39
N GLN A 516 -4.38 -36.83 28.72
CA GLN A 516 -5.83 -36.98 28.82
C GLN A 516 -6.27 -37.40 30.23
N VAL A 517 -5.52 -38.32 30.87
CA VAL A 517 -5.76 -38.74 32.26
C VAL A 517 -5.38 -37.62 33.24
N SER A 518 -4.24 -36.96 33.06
CA SER A 518 -3.76 -35.89 33.96
C SER A 518 -4.59 -34.59 33.87
N ALA A 519 -5.15 -34.27 32.70
CA ALA A 519 -6.17 -33.21 32.58
C ALA A 519 -7.46 -33.50 33.38
N THR A 520 -7.63 -34.74 33.85
CA THR A 520 -8.75 -35.19 34.69
C THR A 520 -8.45 -35.05 36.19
N GLU A 521 -7.18 -34.93 36.59
CA GLU A 521 -6.71 -34.92 37.99
C GLU A 521 -6.60 -33.52 38.62
N THR A 522 -6.49 -32.44 37.83
CA THR A 522 -6.24 -31.09 38.39
C THR A 522 -7.48 -30.38 38.90
N ILE A 523 -8.30 -31.03 39.72
CA ILE A 523 -9.47 -30.36 40.29
C ILE A 523 -9.75 -30.83 41.72
N GLY A 524 -8.97 -30.31 42.66
CA GLY A 524 -9.15 -30.50 44.10
C GLY A 524 -9.94 -29.38 44.82
N SER A 525 -10.29 -28.28 44.15
CA SER A 525 -11.01 -27.14 44.77
C SER A 525 -12.23 -26.74 43.94
N PHE A 526 -13.30 -27.52 44.07
CA PHE A 526 -14.22 -27.75 42.96
C PHE A 526 -15.53 -26.92 43.05
N SER A 527 -15.86 -26.32 44.20
CA SER A 527 -17.03 -25.43 44.33
C SER A 527 -16.72 -23.95 44.02
N GLU A 528 -15.63 -23.40 44.55
CA GLU A 528 -15.23 -21.99 44.34
C GLU A 528 -14.77 -21.71 42.90
N GLY A 529 -14.19 -22.70 42.23
CA GLY A 529 -13.73 -22.60 40.84
C GLY A 529 -14.87 -22.59 39.81
N PHE A 530 -16.06 -23.13 40.12
CA PHE A 530 -17.14 -23.18 39.13
C PHE A 530 -17.70 -21.80 38.81
N ASP A 531 -17.79 -20.89 39.78
CA ASP A 531 -18.35 -19.55 39.53
C ASP A 531 -17.42 -18.65 38.72
N SER A 532 -16.12 -18.72 39.03
CA SER A 532 -15.04 -18.00 38.33
C SER A 532 -14.66 -18.64 36.98
N ALA A 533 -15.06 -19.88 36.72
CA ALA A 533 -14.81 -20.57 35.46
C ALA A 533 -15.49 -19.91 34.26
N ASN A 534 -14.79 -19.89 33.13
CA ASN A 534 -15.33 -19.45 31.86
C ASN A 534 -16.34 -20.47 31.28
N LEU A 535 -17.09 -20.09 30.24
CA LEU A 535 -18.16 -20.92 29.69
C LEU A 535 -17.69 -22.30 29.22
N SER A 536 -16.50 -22.40 28.63
CA SER A 536 -15.93 -23.67 28.17
C SER A 536 -15.57 -24.58 29.35
N GLN A 537 -14.98 -24.02 30.40
CA GLN A 537 -14.65 -24.74 31.63
C GLN A 537 -15.92 -25.21 32.34
N LYS A 538 -16.93 -24.35 32.50
CA LYS A 538 -18.24 -24.72 33.07
C LYS A 538 -18.87 -25.88 32.31
N ARG A 539 -18.81 -25.84 30.97
CA ARG A 539 -19.31 -26.93 30.11
C ARG A 539 -18.54 -28.24 30.29
N ALA A 540 -17.21 -28.19 30.36
CA ALA A 540 -16.38 -29.36 30.60
C ALA A 540 -16.70 -30.02 31.95
N ILE A 541 -16.87 -29.20 33.00
CA ILE A 541 -17.28 -29.66 34.33
C ILE A 541 -18.67 -30.32 34.27
N ILE A 542 -19.65 -29.67 33.64
CA ILE A 542 -21.01 -30.25 33.48
C ILE A 542 -20.96 -31.59 32.74
N MET A 543 -20.22 -31.68 31.63
CA MET A 543 -20.08 -32.92 30.84
C MET A 543 -19.27 -34.01 31.54
N ARG A 544 -18.52 -33.68 32.60
CA ARG A 544 -17.84 -34.68 33.45
C ARG A 544 -18.88 -35.49 34.22
N PHE A 545 -19.82 -34.82 34.90
CA PHE A 545 -20.77 -35.46 35.80
C PHE A 545 -22.11 -35.83 35.14
N LEU A 546 -22.54 -35.08 34.12
CA LEU A 546 -23.81 -35.31 33.43
C LEU A 546 -23.57 -35.88 32.03
N THR A 547 -24.33 -36.92 31.70
CA THR A 547 -24.47 -37.45 30.34
C THR A 547 -25.35 -36.54 29.49
N ALA A 548 -26.42 -36.02 30.08
CA ALA A 548 -27.39 -35.15 29.42
C ALA A 548 -28.23 -34.38 30.45
N VAL A 549 -28.89 -33.31 30.01
CA VAL A 549 -30.00 -32.68 30.77
C VAL A 549 -31.28 -32.84 29.98
N LEU A 550 -32.19 -33.69 30.44
CA LEU A 550 -33.46 -33.96 29.78
C LEU A 550 -34.48 -32.87 30.13
N ILE A 551 -34.98 -32.17 29.11
CA ILE A 551 -36.03 -31.15 29.28
C ILE A 551 -37.36 -31.77 28.88
N LYS A 552 -38.27 -31.98 29.83
CA LYS A 552 -39.59 -32.59 29.59
C LYS A 552 -40.61 -31.58 29.05
N PRO A 553 -41.58 -32.05 28.24
CA PRO A 553 -42.70 -31.23 27.81
C PRO A 553 -43.59 -30.86 29.00
N THR A 554 -44.27 -29.73 28.91
CA THR A 554 -45.27 -29.32 29.90
C THR A 554 -46.62 -29.89 29.47
N ASN A 555 -47.29 -30.65 30.34
CA ASN A 555 -48.65 -31.13 30.12
C ASN A 555 -49.65 -30.11 30.68
N GLY A 556 -49.78 -28.92 30.08
CA GLY A 556 -50.68 -27.89 30.59
C GLY A 556 -50.52 -26.49 29.98
N ALA A 557 -51.33 -25.55 30.45
CA ALA A 557 -51.32 -24.15 30.04
C ALA A 557 -49.95 -23.47 30.27
N PRO A 558 -49.55 -22.49 29.44
CA PRO A 558 -48.24 -21.85 29.57
C PRO A 558 -48.08 -21.11 30.91
N ALA A 559 -47.21 -21.64 31.77
CA ALA A 559 -46.88 -21.04 33.06
C ALA A 559 -46.03 -19.77 32.91
N ARG A 560 -46.22 -18.79 33.81
CA ARG A 560 -45.43 -17.53 33.84
C ARG A 560 -43.96 -17.74 34.24
N ARG A 561 -43.62 -18.86 34.87
CA ARG A 561 -42.25 -19.24 35.28
C ARG A 561 -41.90 -20.62 34.74
N VAL A 562 -40.61 -20.88 34.58
CA VAL A 562 -40.11 -22.20 34.19
C VAL A 562 -40.33 -23.17 35.36
N ASP A 563 -41.09 -24.23 35.10
CA ASP A 563 -41.20 -25.36 36.02
C ASP A 563 -39.90 -26.19 35.96
N LEU A 564 -39.15 -26.18 37.07
CA LEU A 564 -37.86 -26.85 37.20
C LEU A 564 -38.01 -28.37 37.40
N SER A 565 -39.19 -28.86 37.82
CA SER A 565 -39.46 -30.31 37.95
C SER A 565 -39.39 -31.04 36.60
N LEU A 566 -39.52 -30.29 35.50
CA LEU A 566 -39.41 -30.78 34.14
C LEU A 566 -37.97 -30.81 33.61
N ILE A 567 -36.99 -30.44 34.42
CA ILE A 567 -35.56 -30.49 34.07
C ILE A 567 -34.93 -31.64 34.85
N GLU A 568 -34.58 -32.71 34.13
CA GLU A 568 -34.02 -33.91 34.71
C GLU A 568 -32.54 -34.07 34.29
N PRO A 569 -31.58 -33.85 35.20
CA PRO A 569 -30.18 -34.16 34.94
C PRO A 569 -29.97 -35.68 34.89
N ILE A 570 -29.34 -36.16 33.82
CA ILE A 570 -28.93 -37.56 33.69
C ILE A 570 -27.47 -37.66 34.08
N TRP A 571 -27.22 -38.14 35.30
CA TRP A 571 -25.87 -38.36 35.82
C TRP A 571 -25.21 -39.53 35.12
N LYS A 572 -23.89 -39.47 34.95
CA LYS A 572 -23.12 -40.65 34.56
C LYS A 572 -23.16 -41.66 35.70
N GLN A 573 -23.33 -42.95 35.38
CA GLN A 573 -23.15 -44.00 36.38
C GLN A 573 -21.68 -44.00 36.79
N ALA A 574 -21.42 -44.06 38.10
CA ALA A 574 -20.07 -44.37 38.58
C ALA A 574 -19.82 -45.84 38.20
N ASP A 575 -18.88 -46.08 37.29
CA ASP A 575 -18.43 -47.44 37.01
C ASP A 575 -17.90 -48.01 38.33
N ARG A 576 -18.67 -48.91 38.95
CA ARG A 576 -18.19 -49.80 40.00
C ARG A 576 -17.63 -51.02 39.27
N SER A 577 -16.37 -50.98 38.91
CA SER A 577 -15.60 -52.12 38.44
C SER A 577 -14.17 -52.01 38.93
#